data_AF-A0A5J4Q7M5-F1
#
_entry.id   AF-A0A5J4Q7M5-F1
#
_cell.length_a   1.000
_cell.length_b   1.000
_cell.length_c   1.000
_cell.angle_alpha   90.00
_cell.angle_beta   90.00
_cell.angle_gamma   90.00
#
_symmetry.space_group_name_H-M   'P 1'
#
loop_
_entity.id
_entity.type
_entity.pdbx_description
1 polymer ?
#
loop_
_entity_poly.entity_id
_entity_poly.type
_entity_poly.pdbx_seq_one_letter_code
_entity_poly.pdbx_strand_id
1 'polypeptide(L)'
;IYLDENVMRMCHTHRRLFSLLAVQLLEEGKNEQALKALDYCEQVIPDSNVPHNYLGSSHSMTEAYYQLGEPEKGDKIIDILVNNSLEYTTWYLGMNDRQLITSMNEVHYHLYLLNEYKRIMDKYESKLAPAYTDKLNKLNEIYDVRINE
;
A
#
# COMPACT_ATOMS: atom_id res chain seq x y z
N ILE A 1 7.51 0.43 -19.93
CA ILE A 1 6.55 0.70 -21.03
C ILE A 1 5.83 2.00 -20.68
N TYR A 2 5.44 2.83 -21.66
CA TYR A 2 4.60 4.00 -21.35
C TYR A 2 3.13 3.60 -21.38
N LEU A 3 2.42 3.88 -20.29
CA LEU A 3 0.98 3.76 -20.16
C LEU A 3 0.43 5.15 -19.86
N ASP A 4 -0.53 5.61 -20.65
CA ASP A 4 -1.21 6.87 -20.32
C ASP A 4 -2.10 6.72 -19.08
N GLU A 5 -2.55 7.84 -18.54
CA GLU A 5 -3.32 7.88 -17.30
C GLU A 5 -4.61 7.04 -17.36
N ASN A 6 -5.31 7.01 -18.50
CA ASN A 6 -6.56 6.26 -18.62
C ASN A 6 -6.30 4.76 -18.63
N VAL A 7 -5.26 4.32 -19.35
CA VAL A 7 -4.84 2.92 -19.35
C VAL A 7 -4.35 2.50 -17.96
N MET A 8 -3.60 3.35 -17.27
CA MET A 8 -3.18 3.10 -15.88
C MET A 8 -4.36 2.91 -14.93
N ARG A 9 -5.38 3.78 -14.99
CA ARG A 9 -6.60 3.65 -14.19
C ARG A 9 -7.38 2.37 -14.50
N MET A 10 -7.42 1.97 -15.77
CA MET A 10 -7.99 0.69 -16.17
C MET A 10 -7.23 -0.48 -15.52
N CYS A 11 -5.90 -0.48 -15.55
CA CYS A 11 -5.09 -1.53 -14.92
C CYS A 11 -5.33 -1.62 -13.40
N HIS A 12 -5.39 -0.49 -12.69
CA HIS A 12 -5.74 -0.49 -11.26
C HIS A 12 -7.14 -1.07 -10.99
N THR A 13 -8.10 -0.76 -11.86
CA THR A 13 -9.46 -1.33 -11.76
C THR A 13 -9.44 -2.84 -11.92
N HIS A 14 -8.68 -3.37 -12.89
CA HIS A 14 -8.55 -4.82 -13.07
C HIS A 14 -7.85 -5.49 -11.88
N ARG A 15 -6.77 -4.89 -11.36
CA ARG A 15 -6.11 -5.37 -10.14
C ARG A 15 -7.09 -5.45 -8.97
N ARG A 16 -7.92 -4.41 -8.79
CA ARG A 16 -8.95 -4.40 -7.75
C ARG A 16 -9.95 -5.55 -7.93
N LEU A 17 -10.37 -5.86 -9.15
CA LEU A 17 -11.28 -6.99 -9.41
C LEU A 17 -10.63 -8.34 -9.04
N PHE A 18 -9.35 -8.55 -9.36
CA PHE A 18 -8.62 -9.74 -8.91
C PHE A 18 -8.53 -9.82 -7.38
N SER A 19 -8.25 -8.70 -6.73
CA SER A 19 -8.18 -8.65 -5.28
C SER A 19 -9.52 -9.01 -4.63
N LEU A 20 -10.63 -8.48 -5.15
CA LEU A 20 -11.98 -8.81 -4.65
C LEU A 20 -12.31 -10.29 -4.86
N LEU A 21 -11.96 -10.83 -6.03
CA LEU A 21 -12.14 -12.25 -6.31
C LEU A 21 -11.34 -13.13 -5.33
N ALA A 22 -10.07 -12.78 -5.07
CA ALA A 22 -9.22 -13.54 -4.15
C ALA A 22 -9.76 -13.53 -2.72
N VAL A 23 -10.23 -12.38 -2.23
CA VAL A 23 -10.86 -12.26 -0.91
C VAL A 23 -12.14 -13.12 -0.84
N GLN A 24 -13.00 -13.07 -1.86
CA GLN A 24 -14.20 -13.90 -1.89
C GLN A 24 -13.88 -15.40 -1.90
N LEU A 25 -12.86 -15.81 -2.67
CA LEU A 25 -12.41 -17.20 -2.71
C LEU A 25 -11.86 -17.66 -1.36
N LEU A 26 -11.18 -16.79 -0.61
CA LEU A 26 -10.73 -17.06 0.76
C LEU A 26 -11.90 -17.27 1.71
N GLU A 27 -12.93 -16.42 1.64
CA GLU A 27 -14.15 -16.58 2.43
C GLU A 27 -14.88 -17.90 2.14
N GLU A 28 -14.83 -18.37 0.90
CA GLU A 28 -15.37 -19.66 0.48
C GLU A 28 -14.45 -20.86 0.81
N GLY A 29 -13.27 -20.63 1.41
CA GLY A 29 -12.27 -21.65 1.72
C GLY A 29 -11.53 -22.22 0.50
N LYS A 30 -11.63 -21.56 -0.66
CA LYS A 30 -11.01 -21.98 -1.93
C LYS A 30 -9.58 -21.44 -2.07
N ASN A 31 -8.73 -21.76 -1.11
CA ASN A 31 -7.40 -21.17 -0.95
C ASN A 31 -6.50 -21.31 -2.20
N GLU A 32 -6.48 -22.49 -2.83
CA GLU A 32 -5.67 -22.71 -4.04
C GLU A 32 -6.11 -21.80 -5.20
N GLN A 33 -7.42 -21.56 -5.34
CA GLN A 33 -7.95 -20.69 -6.39
C GLN A 33 -7.67 -19.21 -6.08
N ALA A 34 -7.77 -18.81 -4.80
CA ALA A 34 -7.38 -17.48 -4.36
C ALA A 34 -5.91 -17.18 -4.68
N LEU A 35 -5.01 -18.12 -4.35
CA LEU A 35 -3.59 -17.98 -4.64
C LEU A 35 -3.32 -17.87 -6.15
N LYS A 36 -3.96 -18.73 -6.96
CA LYS A 36 -3.87 -18.66 -8.43
C LYS A 36 -4.35 -17.33 -8.99
N ALA A 37 -5.44 -16.77 -8.46
CA ALA A 37 -5.97 -15.49 -8.91
C ALA A 37 -5.00 -14.33 -8.58
N LEU A 38 -4.41 -14.34 -7.38
CA LEU A 38 -3.42 -13.33 -6.98
C LEU A 38 -2.13 -13.43 -7.79
N ASP A 39 -1.58 -14.63 -7.96
CA ASP A 39 -0.34 -14.85 -8.71
C ASP A 39 -0.53 -14.49 -10.19
N TYR A 40 -1.69 -14.80 -10.77
CA TYR A 40 -2.01 -14.39 -12.14
C TYR A 40 -2.15 -12.87 -12.27
N CYS A 41 -2.73 -12.19 -11.28
CA CYS A 41 -2.79 -10.73 -11.23
C CYS A 41 -1.38 -10.12 -11.27
N GLU A 42 -0.45 -10.61 -10.44
CA GLU A 42 0.94 -10.16 -10.40
C GLU A 42 1.68 -10.44 -11.71
N GLN A 43 1.37 -11.55 -12.38
CA GLN A 43 1.95 -11.90 -13.67
C GLN A 43 1.49 -10.94 -14.79
N VAL A 44 0.19 -10.63 -14.86
CA VAL A 44 -0.38 -9.87 -15.98
C VAL A 44 -0.43 -8.35 -15.74
N ILE A 45 -0.39 -7.92 -14.47
CA ILE A 45 -0.35 -6.53 -14.05
C ILE A 45 0.84 -6.32 -13.10
N PRO A 46 2.08 -6.50 -13.58
CA PRO A 46 3.26 -6.45 -12.73
C PRO A 46 3.52 -5.03 -12.21
N ASP A 47 3.98 -4.93 -10.97
CA ASP A 47 4.33 -3.67 -10.30
C ASP A 47 5.27 -2.78 -11.14
N SER A 48 6.26 -3.39 -11.81
CA SER A 48 7.21 -2.69 -12.68
C SER A 48 6.59 -1.83 -13.80
N ASN A 49 5.37 -2.18 -14.24
CA ASN A 49 4.62 -1.41 -15.24
C ASN A 49 3.46 -0.63 -14.61
N VAL A 50 2.80 -1.21 -13.60
CA VAL A 50 1.65 -0.63 -12.93
C VAL A 50 1.90 -0.68 -11.44
N PRO A 51 2.43 0.37 -10.80
CA PRO A 51 2.81 0.32 -9.40
C PRO A 51 1.66 -0.11 -8.48
N HIS A 52 1.97 -0.82 -7.40
CA HIS A 52 0.99 -1.07 -6.34
C HIS A 52 0.55 0.24 -5.69
N ASN A 53 -0.75 0.33 -5.43
CA ASN A 53 -1.34 1.49 -4.77
C ASN A 53 -2.61 1.10 -4.02
N TYR A 54 -3.12 2.04 -3.24
CA TYR A 54 -4.36 1.86 -2.50
C TYR A 54 -5.57 1.68 -3.43
N LEU A 55 -5.65 2.44 -4.53
CA LEU A 55 -6.78 2.39 -5.49
C LEU A 55 -6.99 1.01 -6.12
N GLY A 56 -5.90 0.31 -6.43
CA GLY A 56 -5.92 -1.06 -6.95
C GLY A 56 -6.18 -2.13 -5.89
N SER A 57 -6.53 -1.75 -4.66
CA SER A 57 -6.77 -2.67 -3.53
C SER A 57 -5.57 -3.56 -3.19
N SER A 58 -4.35 -3.08 -3.42
CA SER A 58 -3.14 -3.89 -3.20
C SER A 58 -2.94 -4.27 -1.73
N HIS A 59 -3.47 -3.46 -0.79
CA HIS A 59 -3.48 -3.80 0.64
C HIS A 59 -4.33 -5.06 0.93
N SER A 60 -5.45 -5.27 0.23
CA SER A 60 -6.26 -6.47 0.39
C SER A 60 -5.56 -7.70 -0.22
N MET A 61 -4.81 -7.52 -1.32
CA MET A 61 -3.94 -8.57 -1.86
C MET A 61 -2.85 -8.96 -0.85
N THR A 62 -2.24 -7.99 -0.17
CA THR A 62 -1.28 -8.25 0.92
C THR A 62 -1.90 -9.13 2.00
N GLU A 63 -3.05 -8.75 2.55
CA GLU A 63 -3.72 -9.54 3.59
C GLU A 63 -4.09 -10.95 3.09
N ALA A 64 -4.54 -11.07 1.84
CA ALA A 64 -4.87 -12.35 1.23
C ALA A 64 -3.63 -13.26 1.11
N TYR A 65 -2.49 -12.74 0.66
CA TYR A 65 -1.23 -13.50 0.64
C TYR A 65 -0.81 -13.96 2.04
N TYR A 66 -0.93 -13.11 3.06
CA TYR A 66 -0.64 -13.52 4.44
C TYR A 66 -1.57 -14.64 4.91
N GLN A 67 -2.88 -14.55 4.64
CA GLN A 67 -3.85 -15.59 5.00
C GLN A 67 -3.59 -16.92 4.28
N LEU A 68 -3.02 -16.87 3.07
CA LEU A 68 -2.65 -18.05 2.28
C LEU A 68 -1.31 -18.66 2.70
N GLY A 69 -0.60 -18.08 3.67
CA GLY A 69 0.71 -18.58 4.12
C GLY A 69 1.86 -18.16 3.21
N GLU A 70 1.71 -17.09 2.43
CA GLU A 70 2.70 -16.55 1.49
C GLU A 70 3.26 -15.20 1.99
N PRO A 71 3.95 -15.16 3.15
CA PRO A 71 4.33 -13.90 3.78
C PRO A 71 5.33 -13.08 2.96
N GLU A 72 6.22 -13.71 2.20
CA GLU A 72 7.19 -13.00 1.36
C GLU A 72 6.49 -12.19 0.24
N LYS A 73 5.40 -12.74 -0.32
CA LYS A 73 4.61 -12.04 -1.34
C LYS A 73 3.81 -10.88 -0.72
N GLY A 74 3.23 -11.10 0.46
CA GLY A 74 2.56 -10.04 1.22
C GLY A 74 3.50 -8.90 1.60
N ASP A 75 4.67 -9.24 2.14
CA ASP A 75 5.74 -8.31 2.54
C ASP A 75 6.23 -7.49 1.35
N LYS A 76 6.41 -8.10 0.17
CA LYS A 76 6.81 -7.38 -1.03
C LYS A 76 5.83 -6.26 -1.40
N ILE A 77 4.52 -6.54 -1.36
CA ILE A 77 3.50 -5.55 -1.73
C ILE A 77 3.39 -4.45 -0.67
N ILE A 78 3.38 -4.82 0.62
CA ILE A 78 3.24 -3.82 1.69
C ILE A 78 4.47 -2.91 1.78
N ASP A 79 5.66 -3.42 1.48
CA ASP A 79 6.89 -2.63 1.41
C ASP A 79 6.78 -1.50 0.37
N ILE A 80 6.26 -1.81 -0.81
CA ILE A 80 6.00 -0.82 -1.87
C ILE A 80 4.98 0.23 -1.40
N LEU A 81 3.88 -0.21 -0.81
CA LEU A 81 2.80 0.67 -0.35
C LEU A 81 3.26 1.62 0.75
N VAL A 82 4.01 1.12 1.74
CA VAL A 82 4.51 1.92 2.85
C VAL A 82 5.57 2.90 2.38
N ASN A 83 6.54 2.46 1.58
CA ASN A 83 7.58 3.36 1.07
C ASN A 83 6.99 4.48 0.21
N ASN A 84 5.97 4.19 -0.63
CA ASN A 84 5.26 5.21 -1.39
C ASN A 84 4.66 6.30 -0.47
N SER A 85 3.89 5.90 0.55
CA SER A 85 3.30 6.88 1.47
C SER A 85 4.33 7.62 2.33
N LEU A 86 5.43 6.96 2.73
CA LEU A 86 6.53 7.60 3.44
C LEU A 86 7.21 8.66 2.58
N GLU A 87 7.49 8.36 1.31
CA GLU A 87 8.11 9.29 0.37
C GLU A 87 7.23 10.53 0.15
N TYR A 88 5.95 10.35 -0.13
CA TYR A 88 5.02 11.49 -0.30
C TYR A 88 4.91 12.34 0.96
N THR A 89 4.75 11.72 2.12
CA THR A 89 4.63 12.47 3.38
C THR A 89 5.92 13.24 3.67
N THR A 90 7.07 12.61 3.50
CA THR A 90 8.38 13.25 3.67
C THR A 90 8.55 14.43 2.71
N TRP A 91 8.14 14.27 1.46
CA TRP A 91 8.21 15.32 0.45
C TRP A 91 7.34 16.52 0.82
N TYR A 92 6.07 16.30 1.20
CA TYR A 92 5.18 17.37 1.62
C TYR A 92 5.69 18.11 2.86
N LEU A 93 6.18 17.39 3.87
CA LEU A 93 6.72 17.99 5.09
C LEU A 93 7.99 18.82 4.84
N GLY A 94 8.77 18.47 3.82
CA GLY A 94 9.95 19.22 3.38
C GLY A 94 9.65 20.47 2.54
N MET A 95 8.38 20.73 2.19
CA MET A 95 7.99 21.94 1.46
C MET A 95 7.96 23.17 2.36
N ASN A 96 7.92 24.37 1.76
CA ASN A 96 7.66 25.60 2.51
C ASN A 96 6.22 25.62 3.06
N ASP A 97 5.98 26.48 4.05
CA ASP A 97 4.73 26.48 4.83
C ASP A 97 3.49 26.71 3.96
N ARG A 98 3.57 27.60 2.97
CA ARG A 98 2.45 27.85 2.06
C ARG A 98 2.09 26.61 1.23
N GLN A 99 3.09 25.92 0.72
CA GLN A 99 2.90 24.68 -0.05
C GLN A 99 2.36 23.57 0.86
N LEU A 100 2.95 23.40 2.05
CA LEU A 100 2.52 22.42 3.03
C LEU A 100 1.05 22.62 3.43
N ILE A 101 0.63 23.85 3.73
CA ILE A 101 -0.78 24.17 4.04
C ILE A 101 -1.71 23.77 2.89
N THR A 102 -1.29 24.02 1.64
CA THR A 102 -2.09 23.68 0.45
C THR A 102 -2.19 22.17 0.24
N SER A 103 -1.16 21.42 0.66
CA SER A 103 -1.05 19.96 0.52
C SER A 103 -1.50 19.18 1.76
N MET A 104 -2.10 19.83 2.77
CA MET A 104 -2.41 19.19 4.05
C MET A 104 -3.32 17.96 3.92
N ASN A 105 -4.29 18.01 2.99
CA ASN A 105 -5.15 16.86 2.73
C ASN A 105 -4.36 15.63 2.23
N GLU A 106 -3.32 15.85 1.41
CA GLU A 106 -2.46 14.76 0.92
C GLU A 106 -1.59 14.20 2.04
N VAL A 107 -1.09 15.06 2.94
CA VAL A 107 -0.37 14.63 4.15
C VAL A 107 -1.26 13.74 5.01
N HIS A 108 -2.49 14.18 5.31
CA HIS A 108 -3.43 13.39 6.10
C HIS A 108 -3.82 12.09 5.41
N TYR A 109 -4.00 12.10 4.10
CA TYR A 109 -4.25 10.89 3.31
C TYR A 109 -3.12 9.87 3.45
N HIS A 110 -1.87 10.26 3.24
CA HIS A 110 -0.74 9.34 3.34
C HIS A 110 -0.46 8.88 4.79
N LEU A 111 -0.67 9.75 5.79
CA LEU A 111 -0.59 9.36 7.20
C LEU A 111 -1.66 8.32 7.57
N TYR A 112 -2.88 8.47 7.07
CA TYR A 112 -3.93 7.46 7.23
C TYR A 112 -3.50 6.11 6.63
N LEU A 113 -2.97 6.12 5.40
CA LEU A 113 -2.48 4.91 4.75
C LEU A 113 -1.33 4.25 5.52
N LEU A 114 -0.37 5.02 6.03
CA LEU A 114 0.75 4.50 6.81
C LEU A 114 0.27 3.77 8.08
N ASN A 115 -0.69 4.35 8.79
CA ASN A 115 -1.29 3.71 9.96
C ASN A 115 -2.03 2.41 9.58
N GLU A 116 -2.74 2.40 8.46
CA GLU A 116 -3.43 1.22 7.97
C GLU A 116 -2.45 0.09 7.57
N TYR A 117 -1.37 0.43 6.87
CA TYR A 117 -0.34 -0.55 6.51
C TYR A 117 0.39 -1.08 7.73
N LYS A 118 0.67 -0.23 8.73
CA LYS A 118 1.20 -0.68 10.02
C LYS A 118 0.26 -1.66 10.70
N ARG A 119 -1.05 -1.36 10.74
CA ARG A 119 -2.07 -2.26 11.30
C ARG A 119 -2.05 -3.63 10.61
N ILE A 120 -1.92 -3.67 9.29
CA ILE A 120 -1.81 -4.92 8.52
C ILE A 120 -0.52 -5.67 8.89
N MET A 121 0.63 -5.00 8.87
CA MET A 121 1.91 -5.61 9.22
C MET A 121 1.92 -6.18 10.64
N ASP A 122 1.35 -5.46 11.62
CA ASP A 122 1.23 -5.92 13.01
C ASP A 122 0.30 -7.13 13.12
N LYS A 123 -0.86 -7.09 12.45
CA LYS A 123 -1.87 -8.17 12.47
C LYS A 123 -1.30 -9.51 12.00
N TYR A 124 -0.38 -9.48 11.03
CA TYR A 124 0.22 -10.66 10.43
C TYR A 124 1.67 -10.90 10.86
N GLU A 125 2.15 -10.19 11.88
CA GLU A 125 3.51 -10.32 12.44
C GLU A 125 4.62 -10.20 11.37
N SER A 126 4.44 -9.29 10.42
CA SER A 126 5.42 -9.04 9.36
C SER A 126 6.77 -8.65 9.95
N LYS A 127 7.85 -9.20 9.38
CA LYS A 127 9.23 -8.88 9.77
C LYS A 127 9.59 -7.41 9.51
N LEU A 128 8.82 -6.73 8.67
CA LEU A 128 9.02 -5.33 8.32
C LEU A 128 8.43 -4.37 9.37
N ALA A 129 7.51 -4.84 10.22
CA ALA A 129 6.76 -4.01 11.16
C ALA A 129 7.65 -3.15 12.10
N PRO A 130 8.73 -3.67 12.71
CA PRO A 130 9.59 -2.86 13.59
C PRO A 130 10.28 -1.71 12.85
N ALA A 131 10.85 -2.01 11.68
CA ALA A 131 11.57 -1.01 10.88
C ALA A 131 10.64 0.12 10.43
N TYR A 132 9.39 -0.20 10.07
CA TYR A 132 8.41 0.80 9.68
C TYR A 132 7.81 1.58 10.83
N THR A 133 7.69 0.97 12.01
CA THR A 133 7.29 1.67 13.23
C THR A 133 8.28 2.79 13.56
N ASP A 134 9.58 2.51 13.50
CA ASP A 134 10.62 3.52 13.75
C ASP A 134 10.57 4.66 12.73
N LYS A 135 10.37 4.35 11.45
CA LYS A 135 10.23 5.36 10.39
C LYS A 135 8.99 6.24 10.60
N LEU A 136 7.85 5.64 10.95
CA LEU A 136 6.60 6.36 11.19
C LEU A 136 6.69 7.27 12.42
N ASN A 137 7.33 6.82 13.51
CA ASN A 137 7.54 7.64 14.70
C ASN A 137 8.36 8.90 14.38
N LYS A 138 9.48 8.75 13.67
CA LYS A 138 10.30 9.89 13.22
C LYS A 138 9.51 10.85 12.32
N LEU A 139 8.68 10.31 11.45
CA LEU A 139 7.84 11.12 10.56
C LEU A 139 6.78 11.92 11.33
N ASN A 140 6.17 11.31 12.35
CA ASN A 140 5.22 11.98 13.23
C ASN A 140 5.89 13.10 14.05
N GLU A 141 7.12 12.89 14.55
CA GLU A 141 7.89 13.95 15.20
C GLU A 141 8.11 15.16 14.27
N ILE A 142 8.47 14.92 13.00
CA ILE A 142 8.63 16.00 12.01
C ILE A 142 7.30 16.69 11.74
N TYR A 143 6.22 15.91 11.59
CA TYR A 143 4.87 16.46 11.39
C TYR A 143 4.48 17.37 12.56
N ASP A 144 4.65 16.93 13.80
CA ASP A 144 4.28 17.69 14.99
C ASP A 144 5.04 19.02 15.07
N VAL A 145 6.33 19.04 14.73
CA VAL A 145 7.13 20.27 14.65
C VAL A 145 6.59 21.20 13.56
N ARG A 146 6.33 20.68 12.35
CA ARG A 146 5.90 21.50 11.21
C ARG A 146 4.50 22.09 11.35
N ILE A 147 3.65 21.50 12.19
CA ILE A 147 2.24 21.90 12.36
C ILE A 147 2.00 22.73 13.63
N ASN A 148 2.80 22.53 14.68
CA ASN A 148 2.60 23.21 15.97
C ASN A 148 3.58 24.37 16.21
N GLU A 149 4.54 24.63 15.32
CA GLU A 149 5.33 25.87 15.25
C GLU A 149 4.61 26.98 14.47
#